data_AF-A0A9J6CYR5-F1
#
_entry.id   AF-A0A9J6CYR5-F1
#
_cell.length_a   1.000
_cell.length_b   1.000
_cell.length_c   1.000
_cell.angle_alpha   90.00
_cell.angle_beta   90.00
_cell.angle_gamma   90.00
#
_symmetry.space_group_name_H-M   'P 1'
#
loop_
_entity.id
_entity.type
_entity.pdbx_description
1 polymer ?
#
loop_
_entity_poly.entity_id
_entity_poly.type
_entity_poly.pdbx_seq_one_letter_code
_entity_poly.pdbx_strand_id
1 'polypeptide(L)'
;MEQYLVQDLLEICGAMGISAGSAKTREAILEVMRAETVTAEEADEFWELISSLIGQLEISGSDGRRTVGESQDGTPMPSRPSPPPAPPRHLRRTPLPQLPRGDLKVVVRPRGGLDVTKQTPRTLLTAISSTTAVSLQEALAQDQLRLHPTNNTFTLSTPVEARARAYAELTSISLGASRTDVTAYLAPPDDAVRCIIHMAYNDEPHREILEGLVPYNPDLPIIDARPFGKKRSLLITLATGPLPKAIRFWAGIHTCFPHRPKVEACYNCRRIGHRQDVCPAPASGRCHNCGDQHVPTEPPTCPPKCIVCGDGHHTGNVECKYRYARRPPHTTQLAAGHQSRSQEKKQ
;
A
#
# COMPACT_ATOMS: atom_id res chain seq x y z
N MET A 1 -15.99 22.91 -34.13
CA MET A 1 -15.87 21.47 -34.38
C MET A 1 -15.11 20.89 -33.20
N GLU A 2 -15.76 20.07 -32.38
CA GLU A 2 -15.07 19.35 -31.30
C GLU A 2 -14.12 18.33 -31.93
N GLN A 3 -12.88 18.34 -31.47
CA GLN A 3 -11.83 17.42 -31.88
C GLN A 3 -11.42 16.60 -30.67
N TYR A 4 -11.35 15.29 -30.83
CA TYR A 4 -10.96 14.36 -29.79
C TYR A 4 -9.52 13.90 -30.01
N LEU A 5 -8.76 13.84 -28.92
CA LEU A 5 -7.45 13.20 -28.93
C LEU A 5 -7.66 11.68 -29.00
N VAL A 6 -6.98 11.03 -29.94
CA VAL A 6 -7.08 9.57 -30.12
C VAL A 6 -6.69 8.81 -28.85
N GLN A 7 -5.83 9.41 -28.02
CA GLN A 7 -5.44 8.87 -26.72
C GLN A 7 -6.64 8.70 -25.76
N ASP A 8 -7.60 9.64 -25.77
CA ASP A 8 -8.77 9.59 -24.90
C ASP A 8 -9.74 8.48 -25.33
N LEU A 9 -9.89 8.28 -26.64
CA LEU A 9 -10.69 7.18 -27.21
C LEU A 9 -10.09 5.81 -26.83
N LEU A 10 -8.76 5.68 -26.85
CA LEU A 10 -8.07 4.46 -26.46
C LEU A 10 -8.19 4.17 -24.95
N GLU A 11 -8.18 5.19 -24.10
CA GLU A 11 -8.43 5.03 -22.67
C GLU A 11 -9.86 4.56 -22.39
N ILE A 12 -10.85 5.05 -23.14
CA ILE A 12 -12.24 4.59 -23.06
C ILE A 12 -12.35 3.12 -23.50
N CYS A 13 -11.75 2.74 -24.64
CA CYS A 13 -11.74 1.34 -25.09
C CYS A 13 -11.09 0.41 -24.06
N GLY A 14 -9.98 0.84 -23.43
CA GLY A 14 -9.31 0.11 -22.37
C GLY A 14 -10.16 -0.03 -21.10
N ALA A 15 -10.89 1.02 -20.72
CA ALA A 15 -11.81 1.01 -19.57
C ALA A 15 -13.02 0.08 -19.79
N MET A 16 -13.47 -0.07 -21.04
CA MET A 16 -14.56 -0.98 -21.42
C MET A 16 -14.09 -2.43 -21.65
N GLY A 17 -12.81 -2.73 -21.45
CA GLY A 17 -12.27 -4.09 -21.61
C GLY A 17 -12.19 -4.55 -23.07
N ILE A 18 -12.29 -3.63 -24.02
CA ILE A 18 -12.12 -3.91 -25.45
C ILE A 18 -10.62 -4.09 -25.70
N SER A 19 -10.17 -5.34 -25.64
CA SER A 19 -8.86 -5.72 -26.15
C SER A 19 -8.99 -6.16 -27.61
N ALA A 20 -8.01 -5.80 -28.44
CA ALA A 20 -7.95 -6.17 -29.87
C ALA A 20 -7.77 -7.69 -30.04
N GLY A 21 -8.82 -8.46 -29.74
CA GLY A 21 -8.82 -9.92 -29.78
C GLY A 21 -9.05 -10.48 -31.18
N SER A 22 -9.66 -9.71 -32.10
CA SER A 22 -9.82 -10.10 -33.50
C SER A 22 -8.96 -9.22 -34.41
N ALA A 23 -8.40 -9.81 -35.47
CA ALA A 23 -7.56 -9.11 -36.45
C ALA A 23 -8.27 -7.90 -37.08
N LYS A 24 -9.60 -7.99 -37.30
CA LYS A 24 -10.43 -6.90 -37.82
C LYS A 24 -10.55 -5.72 -36.84
N THR A 25 -10.73 -6.01 -35.56
CA THR A 25 -10.78 -4.98 -34.50
C THR A 25 -9.43 -4.27 -34.37
N ARG A 26 -8.33 -5.01 -34.57
CA ARG A 26 -6.98 -4.46 -34.53
C ARG A 26 -6.69 -3.52 -35.71
N GLU A 27 -7.16 -3.84 -36.90
CA GLU A 27 -6.92 -3.06 -38.11
C GLU A 27 -7.67 -1.71 -38.09
N ALA A 28 -8.94 -1.72 -37.67
CA ALA A 28 -9.74 -0.50 -37.49
C ALA A 28 -9.18 0.42 -36.39
N ILE A 29 -8.72 -0.15 -35.26
CA ILE A 29 -8.07 0.62 -34.20
C ILE A 29 -6.74 1.21 -34.71
N LEU A 30 -5.96 0.46 -35.49
CA LEU A 30 -4.68 0.93 -36.03
C LEU A 30 -4.82 2.06 -37.06
N GLU A 31 -5.94 2.11 -37.79
CA GLU A 31 -6.23 3.18 -38.74
C GLU A 31 -6.57 4.50 -38.03
N VAL A 32 -7.38 4.43 -36.97
CA VAL A 32 -7.63 5.58 -36.07
C VAL A 32 -6.37 6.03 -35.34
N MET A 33 -5.49 5.10 -34.96
CA MET A 33 -4.20 5.41 -34.32
C MET A 33 -3.21 6.18 -35.21
N ARG A 34 -3.44 6.30 -36.53
CA ARG A 34 -2.58 7.10 -37.42
C ARG A 34 -2.95 8.59 -37.45
N ALA A 35 -4.12 8.96 -36.94
CA ALA A 35 -4.52 10.37 -36.83
C ALA A 35 -4.13 10.92 -35.45
N GLU A 36 -3.63 12.16 -35.38
CA GLU A 36 -3.33 12.82 -34.08
C GLU A 36 -4.60 13.35 -33.40
N THR A 37 -5.61 13.69 -34.20
CA THR A 37 -6.93 14.17 -33.76
C THR A 37 -8.00 13.66 -34.69
N VAL A 38 -9.16 13.29 -34.16
CA VAL A 38 -10.35 12.90 -34.96
C VAL A 38 -11.50 13.86 -34.69
N THR A 39 -12.31 14.11 -35.71
CA THR A 39 -13.53 14.92 -35.59
C THR A 39 -14.64 14.15 -34.87
N ALA A 40 -15.66 14.85 -34.36
CA ALA A 40 -16.79 14.22 -33.71
C ALA A 40 -17.54 13.22 -34.62
N GLU A 41 -17.67 13.53 -35.91
CA GLU A 41 -18.30 12.65 -36.90
C GLU A 41 -17.49 11.35 -37.10
N GLU A 42 -16.16 11.44 -37.19
CA GLU A 42 -15.27 10.28 -37.28
C GLU A 42 -15.24 9.45 -35.98
N ALA A 43 -15.40 10.10 -34.82
CA ALA A 43 -15.50 9.43 -33.53
C ALA A 43 -16.81 8.64 -33.41
N ASP A 44 -17.93 9.19 -33.88
CA ASP A 44 -19.23 8.52 -33.89
C ASP A 44 -19.23 7.33 -34.87
N GLU A 45 -18.66 7.48 -36.07
CA GLU A 45 -18.47 6.37 -37.01
C GLU A 45 -17.61 5.24 -36.42
N PHE A 46 -16.54 5.61 -35.68
CA PHE A 46 -15.71 4.64 -34.97
C PHE A 46 -16.51 3.92 -33.86
N TRP A 47 -17.37 4.62 -33.13
CA TRP A 47 -18.21 4.03 -32.08
C TRP A 47 -19.28 3.09 -32.63
N GLU A 48 -19.90 3.41 -33.75
CA GLU A 48 -20.83 2.53 -34.45
C GLU A 48 -20.13 1.25 -34.96
N LEU A 49 -18.92 1.38 -35.49
CA LEU A 49 -18.11 0.24 -35.93
C LEU A 49 -17.73 -0.68 -34.76
N ILE A 50 -17.29 -0.11 -33.63
CA ILE A 50 -16.96 -0.84 -32.40
C ILE A 50 -18.21 -1.55 -31.85
N SER A 51 -19.36 -0.88 -31.82
CA SER A 51 -20.63 -1.42 -31.32
C SER A 51 -21.14 -2.57 -32.18
N SER A 52 -21.05 -2.44 -33.52
CA SER A 52 -21.36 -3.52 -34.46
C SER A 52 -20.40 -4.72 -34.31
N LEU A 53 -19.11 -4.49 -34.02
CA LEU A 53 -18.12 -5.55 -33.78
C LEU A 53 -18.39 -6.31 -32.47
N ILE A 54 -18.79 -5.60 -31.42
CA ILE A 54 -19.19 -6.21 -30.14
C ILE A 54 -20.44 -7.08 -30.34
N GLY A 55 -21.45 -6.58 -31.07
CA GLY A 55 -22.65 -7.35 -31.39
C GLY A 55 -22.38 -8.61 -32.21
N GLN A 56 -21.37 -8.62 -33.11
CA GLN A 56 -21.00 -9.79 -33.88
C GLN A 56 -20.17 -10.83 -33.09
N LEU A 57 -19.37 -10.38 -32.11
CA LEU A 57 -18.61 -11.29 -31.23
C LEU A 57 -19.52 -12.06 -30.28
N GLU A 58 -20.65 -11.48 -29.87
CA GLU A 58 -21.68 -12.18 -29.07
C GLU A 58 -22.46 -13.23 -29.88
N ILE A 59 -22.58 -13.07 -31.20
CA ILE A 59 -23.32 -13.99 -32.08
C ILE A 59 -22.43 -15.16 -32.55
N SER A 60 -21.11 -14.95 -32.70
CA SER A 60 -20.18 -16.00 -33.17
C SER A 60 -19.78 -17.07 -32.14
N GLY A 61 -20.25 -16.95 -30.88
CA GLY A 61 -20.11 -17.99 -29.85
C GLY A 61 -21.14 -19.13 -29.97
N SER A 62 -22.11 -19.01 -30.86
CA SER A 62 -23.13 -20.03 -31.11
C SER A 62 -23.14 -20.45 -32.57
N ASP A 63 -22.52 -21.58 -32.90
CA ASP A 63 -23.07 -22.40 -33.97
C ASP A 63 -22.73 -23.88 -33.85
N GLY A 64 -23.79 -24.69 -33.96
CA GLY A 64 -23.75 -26.14 -33.81
C GLY A 64 -25.10 -26.75 -33.42
N ARG A 65 -26.21 -26.32 -34.05
CA ARG A 65 -27.53 -26.93 -33.87
C ARG A 65 -27.88 -27.84 -35.05
N ARG A 66 -28.06 -29.13 -34.77
CA ARG A 66 -28.97 -30.13 -35.40
C ARG A 66 -28.74 -31.44 -34.63
N THR A 67 -29.71 -32.14 -34.02
CA THR A 67 -31.13 -32.36 -34.32
C THR A 67 -31.91 -32.79 -33.06
N VAL A 68 -33.18 -32.37 -32.99
CA VAL A 68 -34.40 -33.02 -32.44
C VAL A 68 -34.24 -34.09 -31.35
N GLY A 69 -34.88 -33.87 -30.19
CA GLY A 69 -35.20 -34.91 -29.21
C GLY A 69 -35.65 -34.36 -27.85
N GLU A 70 -36.91 -34.58 -27.53
CA GLU A 70 -37.66 -34.31 -26.29
C GLU A 70 -36.97 -34.53 -24.92
N SER A 71 -37.46 -33.76 -23.93
CA SER A 71 -37.65 -34.10 -22.51
C SER A 71 -36.60 -33.76 -21.43
N GLN A 72 -37.07 -32.92 -20.49
CA GLN A 72 -36.89 -32.92 -19.02
C GLN A 72 -35.50 -32.72 -18.38
N ASP A 73 -35.56 -32.00 -17.25
CA ASP A 73 -34.61 -31.91 -16.12
C ASP A 73 -33.41 -30.94 -16.14
N GLY A 74 -33.57 -29.87 -15.33
CA GLY A 74 -32.57 -29.47 -14.33
C GLY A 74 -31.38 -28.62 -14.78
N THR A 75 -31.60 -27.36 -15.17
CA THR A 75 -30.49 -26.37 -15.27
C THR A 75 -29.87 -26.10 -13.89
N PRO A 76 -28.56 -26.33 -13.67
CA PRO A 76 -27.88 -25.87 -12.47
C PRO A 76 -27.65 -24.36 -12.57
N MET A 77 -27.98 -23.65 -11.50
CA MET A 77 -27.65 -22.23 -11.31
C MET A 77 -26.15 -21.98 -11.59
N PRO A 78 -25.77 -20.82 -12.17
CA PRO A 78 -24.37 -20.47 -12.34
C PRO A 78 -23.68 -20.46 -10.98
N SER A 79 -22.66 -21.31 -10.84
CA SER A 79 -21.89 -21.44 -9.62
C SER A 79 -21.23 -20.09 -9.30
N ARG A 80 -21.55 -19.59 -8.10
CA ARG A 80 -20.97 -18.38 -7.51
C ARG A 80 -19.44 -18.46 -7.67
N PRO A 81 -18.76 -17.41 -8.18
CA PRO A 81 -17.31 -17.42 -8.30
C PRO A 81 -16.72 -17.77 -6.93
N SER A 82 -15.88 -18.81 -6.91
CA SER A 82 -15.29 -19.31 -5.69
C SER A 82 -14.57 -18.16 -4.97
N PRO A 83 -14.74 -18.01 -3.64
CA PRO A 83 -14.05 -16.95 -2.91
C PRO A 83 -12.55 -17.09 -3.15
N PRO A 84 -11.81 -15.96 -3.24
CA PRO A 84 -10.37 -16.00 -3.46
C PRO A 84 -9.72 -16.87 -2.38
N PRO A 85 -8.67 -17.65 -2.73
CA PRO A 85 -8.03 -18.58 -1.80
C PRO A 85 -7.69 -17.87 -0.49
N ALA A 86 -8.00 -18.56 0.61
CA ALA A 86 -7.70 -18.05 1.95
C ALA A 86 -6.20 -17.72 2.03
N PRO A 87 -5.83 -16.59 2.67
CA PRO A 87 -4.44 -16.22 2.76
C PRO A 87 -3.69 -17.30 3.53
N PRO A 88 -2.42 -17.58 3.17
CA PRO A 88 -1.57 -18.44 3.96
C PRO A 88 -1.61 -18.12 5.46
N ARG A 89 -1.64 -19.15 6.32
CA ARG A 89 -1.82 -19.00 7.78
C ARG A 89 -0.81 -18.03 8.41
N HIS A 90 0.43 -17.98 7.89
CA HIS A 90 1.48 -17.08 8.38
C HIS A 90 1.18 -15.59 8.17
N LEU A 91 0.25 -15.22 7.29
CA LEU A 91 -0.16 -13.83 7.08
C LEU A 91 -1.19 -13.33 8.12
N ARG A 92 -1.72 -14.21 8.98
CA ARG A 92 -2.67 -13.82 10.03
C ARG A 92 -1.91 -13.15 11.18
N ARG A 93 -2.26 -11.91 11.50
CA ARG A 93 -1.67 -11.15 12.62
C ARG A 93 -2.63 -11.19 13.81
N THR A 94 -2.09 -11.51 14.99
CA THR A 94 -2.81 -11.31 16.24
C THR A 94 -2.96 -9.80 16.48
N PRO A 95 -4.17 -9.30 16.81
CA PRO A 95 -4.34 -7.91 17.19
C PRO A 95 -3.46 -7.58 18.39
N LEU A 96 -2.71 -6.48 18.29
CA LEU A 96 -1.93 -5.96 19.41
C LEU A 96 -2.82 -5.09 20.31
N PRO A 97 -2.49 -4.96 21.61
CA PRO A 97 -3.17 -4.01 22.49
C PRO A 97 -3.16 -2.60 21.91
N GLN A 98 -4.27 -1.88 22.08
CA GLN A 98 -4.38 -0.50 21.62
C GLN A 98 -3.58 0.42 22.53
N LEU A 99 -2.85 1.35 21.93
CA LEU A 99 -2.24 2.46 22.65
C LEU A 99 -3.28 3.58 22.84
N PRO A 100 -3.13 4.46 23.83
CA PRO A 100 -4.02 5.59 24.02
C PRO A 100 -4.21 6.39 22.74
N ARG A 101 -5.44 6.86 22.53
CA ARG A 101 -5.78 7.74 21.40
C ARG A 101 -5.33 9.16 21.75
N GLY A 102 -4.80 9.89 20.77
CA GLY A 102 -4.33 11.26 20.94
C GLY A 102 -2.88 11.38 21.42
N ASP A 103 -2.32 10.32 22.01
CA ASP A 103 -0.88 10.28 22.32
C ASP A 103 -0.03 10.39 21.06
N LEU A 104 1.11 11.06 21.22
CA LEU A 104 2.19 11.07 20.25
C LEU A 104 2.89 9.71 20.27
N LYS A 105 3.04 9.12 19.09
CA LYS A 105 3.59 7.77 18.94
C LYS A 105 4.96 7.84 18.32
N VAL A 106 5.98 7.35 19.02
CA VAL A 106 7.34 7.25 18.49
C VAL A 106 7.62 5.78 18.17
N VAL A 107 7.88 5.49 16.90
CA VAL A 107 8.27 4.14 16.46
C VAL A 107 9.77 4.03 16.54
N VAL A 108 10.25 3.02 17.27
CA VAL A 108 11.68 2.74 17.41
C VAL A 108 12.01 1.43 16.72
N ARG A 109 13.01 1.50 15.84
CA ARG A 109 13.49 0.40 15.00
C ARG A 109 14.91 0.02 15.43
N PRO A 110 15.07 -1.05 16.21
CA PRO A 110 16.39 -1.50 16.59
C PRO A 110 17.11 -2.19 15.43
N ARG A 111 18.43 -2.03 15.36
CA ARG A 111 19.30 -2.63 14.35
C ARG A 111 20.22 -3.68 14.99
N GLY A 112 21.00 -4.37 14.17
CA GLY A 112 22.09 -5.23 14.66
C GLY A 112 21.67 -6.52 15.34
N GLY A 113 20.42 -6.98 15.15
CA GLY A 113 19.98 -8.28 15.68
C GLY A 113 19.30 -8.26 17.04
N LEU A 114 18.95 -7.09 17.59
CA LEU A 114 18.14 -7.05 18.81
C LEU A 114 16.79 -7.73 18.55
N ASP A 115 16.49 -8.74 19.37
CA ASP A 115 15.19 -9.43 19.37
C ASP A 115 14.29 -8.81 20.44
N VAL A 116 13.29 -8.03 19.99
CA VAL A 116 12.37 -7.34 20.90
C VAL A 116 11.51 -8.30 21.72
N THR A 117 11.36 -9.55 21.28
CA THR A 117 10.57 -10.56 22.00
C THR A 117 11.26 -11.06 23.27
N LYS A 118 12.56 -10.83 23.38
CA LYS A 118 13.38 -11.16 24.56
C LYS A 118 13.51 -9.99 25.54
N GLN A 119 12.90 -8.86 25.23
CA GLN A 119 12.96 -7.65 26.04
C GLN A 119 11.63 -7.42 26.77
N THR A 120 11.69 -6.70 27.89
CA THR A 120 10.48 -6.22 28.56
C THR A 120 10.28 -4.73 28.25
N PRO A 121 9.03 -4.23 28.23
CA PRO A 121 8.75 -2.80 28.10
C PRO A 121 9.51 -1.95 29.12
N ARG A 122 9.63 -2.43 30.36
CA ARG A 122 10.36 -1.75 31.43
C ARG A 122 11.85 -1.63 31.10
N THR A 123 12.49 -2.72 30.67
CA THR A 123 13.91 -2.74 30.31
C THR A 123 14.21 -1.73 29.20
N LEU A 124 13.38 -1.71 28.16
CA LEU A 124 13.54 -0.76 27.05
C LEU A 124 13.31 0.68 27.49
N LEU A 125 12.27 0.96 28.27
CA LEU A 125 11.98 2.32 28.74
C LEU A 125 13.08 2.86 29.64
N THR A 126 13.66 2.02 30.51
CA THR A 126 14.84 2.37 31.32
C THR A 126 16.03 2.74 30.43
N ALA A 127 16.36 1.93 29.42
CA ALA A 127 17.47 2.19 28.50
C ALA A 127 17.28 3.46 27.66
N ILE A 128 16.03 3.77 27.31
CA ILE A 128 15.66 4.98 26.57
C ILE A 128 15.79 6.21 27.47
N SER A 129 15.25 6.13 28.69
CA SER A 129 15.29 7.24 29.66
C SER A 129 16.72 7.61 30.03
N SER A 130 17.61 6.61 30.19
CA SER A 130 19.03 6.86 30.46
C SER A 130 19.78 7.53 29.30
N THR A 131 19.24 7.46 28.08
CA THR A 131 19.86 8.05 26.87
C THR A 131 19.30 9.43 26.54
N THR A 132 18.03 9.70 26.86
CA THR A 132 17.28 10.88 26.40
C THR A 132 17.16 11.99 27.44
N ALA A 133 17.82 11.85 28.60
CA ALA A 133 17.68 12.75 29.75
C ALA A 133 16.22 12.92 30.24
N VAL A 134 15.32 12.00 29.86
CA VAL A 134 13.95 11.94 30.33
C VAL A 134 13.90 11.26 31.69
N SER A 135 13.12 11.81 32.63
CA SER A 135 12.90 11.19 33.94
C SER A 135 12.21 9.83 33.77
N LEU A 136 12.90 8.76 34.18
CA LEU A 136 12.35 7.41 34.14
C LEU A 136 11.05 7.29 34.97
N GLN A 137 10.96 8.01 36.09
CA GLN A 137 9.78 7.98 36.95
C GLN A 137 8.56 8.57 36.23
N GLU A 138 8.73 9.70 35.55
CA GLU A 138 7.65 10.34 34.80
C GLU A 138 7.25 9.49 33.59
N ALA A 139 8.24 8.95 32.87
CA ALA A 139 8.02 8.07 31.74
C ALA A 139 7.24 6.81 32.17
N LEU A 140 7.59 6.17 33.29
CA LEU A 140 6.87 5.01 33.81
C LEU A 140 5.43 5.34 34.24
N ALA A 141 5.17 6.58 34.67
CA ALA A 141 3.85 7.00 35.15
C ALA A 141 2.90 7.39 34.01
N GLN A 142 3.43 7.95 32.92
CA GLN A 142 2.62 8.60 31.87
C GLN A 142 2.76 7.96 30.49
N ASP A 143 3.87 7.29 30.20
CA ASP A 143 4.15 6.75 28.87
C ASP A 143 3.84 5.25 28.80
N GLN A 144 3.48 4.78 27.61
CA GLN A 144 3.26 3.36 27.35
C GLN A 144 4.18 2.86 26.26
N LEU A 145 4.79 1.70 26.48
CA LEU A 145 5.64 1.04 25.49
C LEU A 145 4.98 -0.26 25.03
N ARG A 146 4.72 -0.35 23.73
CA ARG A 146 4.17 -1.56 23.08
C ARG A 146 5.21 -2.22 22.19
N LEU A 147 5.47 -3.49 22.45
CA LEU A 147 6.31 -4.34 21.59
C LEU A 147 5.53 -4.79 20.35
N HIS A 148 6.23 -4.90 19.23
CA HIS A 148 5.69 -5.48 17.99
C HIS A 148 6.53 -6.69 17.56
N PRO A 149 6.21 -7.89 18.07
CA PRO A 149 6.99 -9.11 17.81
C PRO A 149 7.14 -9.45 16.31
N THR A 150 6.11 -9.18 15.52
CA THR A 150 6.09 -9.56 14.10
C THR A 150 7.03 -8.71 13.24
N ASN A 151 7.11 -7.39 13.51
CA ASN A 151 7.96 -6.47 12.75
C ASN A 151 9.30 -6.16 13.43
N ASN A 152 9.53 -6.73 14.62
CA ASN A 152 10.70 -6.50 15.46
C ASN A 152 10.96 -5.01 15.75
N THR A 153 9.89 -4.28 16.06
CA THR A 153 9.95 -2.87 16.49
C THR A 153 9.23 -2.69 17.81
N PHE A 154 9.30 -1.49 18.38
CA PHE A 154 8.44 -1.10 19.49
C PHE A 154 7.97 0.34 19.32
N THR A 155 6.85 0.67 19.95
CA THR A 155 6.25 2.01 19.91
C THR A 155 6.16 2.56 21.32
N LEU A 156 6.66 3.77 21.51
CA LEU A 156 6.42 4.60 22.68
C LEU A 156 5.20 5.47 22.41
N SER A 157 4.29 5.54 23.37
CA SER A 157 3.11 6.40 23.41
C SER A 157 3.30 7.38 24.55
N THR A 158 3.24 8.66 24.26
CA THR A 158 3.37 9.70 25.29
C THR A 158 2.40 10.85 25.01
N PRO A 159 1.74 11.39 26.04
CA PRO A 159 0.93 12.59 25.90
C PRO A 159 1.78 13.87 25.86
N VAL A 160 3.10 13.78 26.12
CA VAL A 160 3.98 14.95 26.28
C VAL A 160 4.86 15.13 25.03
N GLU A 161 4.68 16.28 24.37
CA GLU A 161 5.38 16.60 23.13
C GLU A 161 6.90 16.66 23.27
N ALA A 162 7.39 17.29 24.34
CA ALA A 162 8.83 17.37 24.59
C ALA A 162 9.48 15.97 24.70
N ARG A 163 8.80 15.02 25.35
CA ARG A 163 9.28 13.62 25.44
C ARG A 163 9.21 12.92 24.09
N ALA A 164 8.13 13.11 23.33
CA ALA A 164 8.03 12.53 21.99
C ALA A 164 9.18 12.99 21.08
N ARG A 165 9.55 14.27 21.13
CA ARG A 165 10.70 14.82 20.39
C ARG A 165 12.02 14.20 20.86
N ALA A 166 12.26 14.15 22.17
CA ALA A 166 13.46 13.53 22.73
C ALA A 166 13.59 12.04 22.35
N TYR A 167 12.48 11.29 22.38
CA TYR A 167 12.47 9.90 21.94
C TYR A 167 12.71 9.74 20.44
N ALA A 168 12.22 10.67 19.61
CA ALA A 168 12.41 10.63 18.16
C ALA A 168 13.87 10.86 17.74
N GLU A 169 14.68 11.52 18.58
CA GLU A 169 16.10 11.78 18.34
C GLU A 169 17.02 10.60 18.73
N LEU A 170 16.46 9.49 19.22
CA LEU A 170 17.22 8.30 19.59
C LEU A 170 18.00 7.71 18.39
N THR A 171 19.30 7.55 18.59
CA THR A 171 20.22 6.89 17.64
C THR A 171 20.79 5.58 18.18
N SER A 172 20.82 5.39 19.50
CA SER A 172 21.22 4.13 20.14
C SER A 172 20.59 3.99 21.52
N ILE A 173 20.52 2.75 22.03
CA ILE A 173 20.13 2.44 23.41
C ILE A 173 21.12 1.44 24.02
N SER A 174 21.28 1.48 25.33
CA SER A 174 22.15 0.56 26.07
C SER A 174 21.32 -0.44 26.87
N LEU A 175 21.45 -1.73 26.54
CA LEU A 175 20.76 -2.84 27.20
C LEU A 175 21.81 -3.69 27.94
N GLY A 176 21.99 -3.43 29.23
CA GLY A 176 23.07 -4.03 30.01
C GLY A 176 24.43 -3.60 29.47
N ALA A 177 25.29 -4.57 29.14
CA ALA A 177 26.62 -4.31 28.56
C ALA A 177 26.59 -4.06 27.04
N SER A 178 25.45 -4.29 26.37
CA SER A 178 25.35 -4.18 24.92
C SER A 178 24.76 -2.84 24.50
N ARG A 179 25.40 -2.19 23.53
CA ARG A 179 24.85 -1.02 22.84
C ARG A 179 24.17 -1.48 21.55
N THR A 180 22.97 -0.97 21.30
CA THR A 180 22.20 -1.27 20.09
C THR A 180 21.85 0.02 19.39
N ASP A 181 22.19 0.12 18.10
CA ASP A 181 21.77 1.25 17.27
C ASP A 181 20.28 1.16 16.99
N VAL A 182 19.61 2.31 17.01
CA VAL A 182 18.18 2.42 16.74
C VAL A 182 17.91 3.55 15.75
N THR A 183 16.77 3.46 15.08
CA THR A 183 16.19 4.59 14.36
C THR A 183 14.83 4.86 14.95
N ALA A 184 14.65 6.03 15.55
CA ALA A 184 13.37 6.48 16.07
C ALA A 184 12.78 7.57 15.16
N TYR A 185 11.46 7.64 15.11
CA TYR A 185 10.75 8.72 14.43
C TYR A 185 9.32 8.85 14.97
N LEU A 186 8.79 10.07 14.88
CA LEU A 186 7.39 10.34 15.20
C LEU A 186 6.49 9.70 14.13
N ALA A 187 5.59 8.83 14.56
CA ALA A 187 4.57 8.27 13.71
C ALA A 187 3.52 9.33 13.40
N PRO A 188 2.99 9.35 12.17
CA PRO A 188 1.81 10.14 11.88
C PRO A 188 0.64 9.78 12.80
N PRO A 189 -0.30 10.72 13.01
CA PRO A 189 -1.52 10.48 13.76
C PRO A 189 -2.27 9.21 13.32
N ASP A 190 -3.09 8.65 14.21
CA ASP A 190 -3.80 7.39 13.94
C ASP A 190 -4.74 7.46 12.74
N ASP A 191 -5.31 8.65 12.50
CA ASP A 191 -6.22 8.98 11.42
C ASP A 191 -5.51 9.48 10.16
N ALA A 192 -4.17 9.47 10.15
CA ALA A 192 -3.39 9.92 9.01
C ALA A 192 -3.61 9.03 7.78
N VAL A 193 -3.91 9.67 6.65
CA VAL A 193 -4.13 9.01 5.36
C VAL A 193 -2.93 9.25 4.46
N ARG A 194 -2.60 8.27 3.61
CA ARG A 194 -1.49 8.38 2.66
C ARG A 194 -1.93 8.14 1.22
N CYS A 195 -1.52 9.03 0.32
CA CYS A 195 -1.65 8.84 -1.12
C CYS A 195 -0.29 8.79 -1.81
N ILE A 196 -0.31 8.25 -3.02
CA ILE A 196 0.79 8.27 -3.97
C ILE A 196 0.37 9.12 -5.15
N ILE A 197 1.25 10.02 -5.59
CA ILE A 197 1.15 10.65 -6.91
C ILE A 197 2.31 10.13 -7.77
N HIS A 198 2.01 9.84 -9.03
CA HIS A 198 2.96 9.25 -9.98
C HIS A 198 3.54 10.30 -10.92
N MET A 199 4.79 10.10 -11.34
CA MET A 199 5.49 10.93 -12.33
C MET A 199 5.48 12.44 -11.99
N ALA A 200 5.61 12.76 -10.70
CA ALA A 200 5.56 14.13 -10.18
C ALA A 200 6.91 14.64 -9.68
N TYR A 201 7.84 13.73 -9.33
CA TYR A 201 9.08 14.03 -8.62
C TYR A 201 10.30 14.04 -9.55
N ASN A 202 11.18 15.02 -9.42
CA ASN A 202 12.41 15.20 -10.20
C ASN A 202 13.66 15.31 -9.31
N ASP A 203 13.77 14.43 -8.31
CA ASP A 203 14.96 14.32 -7.45
C ASP A 203 15.22 15.53 -6.54
N GLU A 204 14.17 16.33 -6.26
CA GLU A 204 14.21 17.45 -5.34
C GLU A 204 14.46 16.99 -3.88
N PRO A 205 15.20 17.75 -3.06
CA PRO A 205 15.35 17.45 -1.64
C PRO A 205 14.00 17.56 -0.90
N HIS A 206 13.87 16.85 0.23
CA HIS A 206 12.63 16.79 1.02
C HIS A 206 12.02 18.18 1.31
N ARG A 207 12.86 19.19 1.61
CA ARG A 207 12.37 20.55 1.87
C ARG A 207 11.63 21.14 0.66
N GLU A 208 12.18 20.99 -0.53
CA GLU A 208 11.59 21.48 -1.78
C GLU A 208 10.31 20.73 -2.14
N ILE A 209 10.23 19.43 -1.82
CA ILE A 209 8.99 18.66 -1.99
C ILE A 209 7.84 19.28 -1.18
N LEU A 210 8.11 19.70 0.06
CA LEU A 210 7.08 20.33 0.89
C LEU A 210 6.75 21.76 0.42
N GLU A 211 7.75 22.53 -0.01
CA GLU A 211 7.56 23.86 -0.60
C GLU A 211 6.72 23.80 -1.89
N GLY A 212 6.85 22.74 -2.68
CA GLY A 212 6.06 22.50 -3.88
C GLY A 212 4.65 21.95 -3.63
N LEU A 213 4.34 21.51 -2.40
CA LEU A 213 3.05 20.91 -2.02
C LEU A 213 2.21 21.85 -1.15
N VAL A 214 2.73 22.24 0.02
CA VAL A 214 1.93 22.87 1.08
C VAL A 214 1.28 24.19 0.64
N PRO A 215 2.01 25.14 0.02
CA PRO A 215 1.42 26.43 -0.39
C PRO A 215 0.33 26.30 -1.46
N TYR A 216 0.39 25.24 -2.27
CA TYR A 216 -0.52 25.03 -3.41
C TYR A 216 -1.75 24.19 -3.09
N ASN A 217 -1.83 23.66 -1.86
CA ASN A 217 -2.96 22.87 -1.38
C ASN A 217 -3.36 23.32 0.04
N PRO A 218 -3.77 24.60 0.23
CA PRO A 218 -4.00 25.18 1.55
C PRO A 218 -5.10 24.47 2.36
N ASP A 219 -6.05 23.81 1.68
CA ASP A 219 -7.16 23.10 2.32
C ASP A 219 -6.79 21.67 2.75
N LEU A 220 -5.59 21.19 2.42
CA LEU A 220 -5.16 19.83 2.74
C LEU A 220 -4.19 19.84 3.93
N PRO A 221 -4.43 19.00 4.96
CA PRO A 221 -3.56 18.92 6.13
C PRO A 221 -2.32 18.06 5.83
N ILE A 222 -1.49 18.48 4.88
CA ILE A 222 -0.25 17.79 4.49
C ILE A 222 0.78 17.94 5.62
N ILE A 223 1.25 16.81 6.16
CA ILE A 223 2.23 16.79 7.27
C ILE A 223 3.58 16.21 6.88
N ASP A 224 3.66 15.45 5.80
CA ASP A 224 4.91 14.84 5.32
C ASP A 224 4.76 14.44 3.85
N ALA A 225 5.85 14.50 3.10
CA ALA A 225 5.90 14.03 1.71
C ALA A 225 7.30 13.59 1.35
N ARG A 226 7.42 12.45 0.68
CA ARG A 226 8.74 11.90 0.32
C ARG A 226 8.74 11.09 -0.96
N PRO A 227 9.91 10.88 -1.58
CA PRO A 227 10.04 10.01 -2.74
C PRO A 227 9.57 8.58 -2.45
N PHE A 228 8.92 7.96 -3.43
CA PHE A 228 8.32 6.63 -3.31
C PHE A 228 8.71 5.71 -4.46
N GLY A 229 9.47 4.66 -4.12
CA GLY A 229 9.91 3.66 -5.07
C GLY A 229 10.90 4.22 -6.10
N LYS A 230 10.97 3.58 -7.28
CA LYS A 230 11.90 3.93 -8.35
C LYS A 230 11.29 4.83 -9.44
N LYS A 231 9.98 5.08 -9.41
CA LYS A 231 9.23 5.70 -10.51
C LYS A 231 8.81 7.13 -10.18
N ARG A 232 9.74 8.09 -10.00
CA ARG A 232 9.45 9.54 -9.84
C ARG A 232 8.12 9.87 -9.15
N SER A 233 7.81 9.15 -8.06
CA SER A 233 6.51 9.18 -7.39
C SER A 233 6.71 9.75 -5.99
N LEU A 234 5.70 10.43 -5.46
CA LEU A 234 5.71 10.91 -4.09
C LEU A 234 4.69 10.13 -3.26
N LEU A 235 5.06 9.80 -2.03
CA LEU A 235 4.17 9.36 -0.97
C LEU A 235 3.87 10.57 -0.09
N ILE A 236 2.61 10.98 -0.06
CA ILE A 236 2.13 12.13 0.70
C ILE A 236 1.34 11.62 1.90
N THR A 237 1.59 12.21 3.07
CA THR A 237 0.87 11.93 4.32
C THR A 237 0.04 13.13 4.71
N LEU A 238 -1.26 12.90 4.89
CA LEU A 238 -2.24 13.86 5.40
C LEU A 238 -2.51 13.54 6.87
N ALA A 239 -2.59 14.55 7.74
CA ALA A 239 -2.83 14.36 9.17
C ALA A 239 -4.15 13.63 9.43
N THR A 240 -5.18 13.99 8.66
CA THR A 240 -6.54 13.48 8.82
C THR A 240 -7.33 13.70 7.52
N GLY A 241 -8.57 13.21 7.50
CA GLY A 241 -9.54 13.50 6.44
C GLY A 241 -9.58 12.47 5.30
N PRO A 242 -10.50 12.65 4.34
CA PRO A 242 -10.62 11.77 3.18
C PRO A 242 -9.42 11.95 2.24
N LEU A 243 -9.15 10.91 1.45
CA LEU A 243 -8.14 11.01 0.40
C LEU A 243 -8.62 11.98 -0.70
N PRO A 244 -7.85 13.02 -1.05
CA PRO A 244 -8.19 13.90 -2.16
C PRO A 244 -8.17 13.12 -3.47
N LYS A 245 -8.95 13.56 -4.46
CA LYS A 245 -8.92 13.00 -5.82
C LYS A 245 -7.66 13.44 -6.58
N ALA A 246 -7.25 14.69 -6.38
CA ALA A 246 -6.07 15.28 -6.99
C ALA A 246 -5.34 16.21 -6.01
N ILE A 247 -4.04 16.36 -6.21
CA ILE A 247 -3.15 17.27 -5.47
C ILE A 247 -2.34 18.07 -6.49
N ARG A 248 -2.14 19.35 -6.20
CA ARG A 248 -1.21 20.17 -6.98
C ARG A 248 0.21 20.00 -6.47
N PHE A 249 1.15 19.71 -7.35
CA PHE A 249 2.57 19.73 -7.03
C PHE A 249 3.30 20.52 -8.10
N TRP A 250 3.96 21.61 -7.69
CA TRP A 250 4.50 22.60 -8.63
C TRP A 250 3.45 23.08 -9.65
N ALA A 251 3.76 22.93 -10.94
CA ALA A 251 2.89 23.30 -12.05
C ALA A 251 1.87 22.21 -12.44
N GLY A 252 1.94 21.01 -11.84
CA GLY A 252 1.11 19.86 -12.21
C GLY A 252 -0.04 19.60 -11.25
N ILE A 253 -1.16 19.09 -11.78
CA ILE A 253 -2.25 18.51 -11.00
C ILE A 253 -2.18 16.99 -11.16
N HIS A 254 -2.04 16.27 -10.05
CA HIS A 254 -1.80 14.83 -10.06
C HIS A 254 -2.91 14.07 -9.36
N THR A 255 -3.39 13.00 -10.00
CA THR A 255 -4.34 12.06 -9.40
C THR A 255 -3.71 11.35 -8.20
N CYS A 256 -4.45 11.31 -7.10
CA CYS A 256 -4.03 10.69 -5.86
C CYS A 256 -4.50 9.24 -5.76
N PHE A 257 -3.54 8.33 -5.64
CA PHE A 257 -3.82 6.90 -5.47
C PHE A 257 -3.65 6.50 -4.00
N PRO A 258 -4.57 5.74 -3.39
CA PRO A 258 -4.42 5.32 -2.00
C PRO A 258 -3.17 4.45 -1.84
N HIS A 259 -2.30 4.80 -0.89
CA HIS A 259 -1.11 4.01 -0.61
C HIS A 259 -1.49 2.61 -0.09
N ARG A 260 -1.00 1.57 -0.77
CA ARG A 260 -1.17 0.17 -0.35
C ARG A 260 0.16 -0.38 0.13
N PRO A 261 0.36 -0.58 1.44
CA PRO A 261 1.62 -1.10 1.96
C PRO A 261 1.85 -2.52 1.42
N LYS A 262 3.09 -2.80 1.03
CA LYS A 262 3.52 -4.16 0.69
C LYS A 262 3.68 -4.99 1.97
N VAL A 263 3.55 -6.31 1.85
CA VAL A 263 3.93 -7.22 2.95
C VAL A 263 5.42 -7.07 3.19
N GLU A 264 5.80 -6.72 4.42
CA GLU A 264 7.21 -6.67 4.82
C GLU A 264 7.78 -8.08 4.79
N ALA A 265 8.89 -8.23 4.09
CA ALA A 265 9.63 -9.47 3.95
C ALA A 265 11.11 -9.20 4.19
N CYS A 266 11.70 -10.00 5.06
CA CYS A 266 13.10 -9.90 5.41
C CYS A 266 13.90 -10.87 4.54
N TYR A 267 14.83 -10.37 3.74
CA TYR A 267 15.67 -11.24 2.92
C TYR A 267 16.80 -11.90 3.71
N ASN A 268 17.19 -11.33 4.85
CA ASN A 268 18.18 -11.95 5.74
C ASN A 268 17.61 -13.25 6.29
N CYS A 269 16.52 -13.23 7.07
CA CYS A 269 15.99 -14.46 7.68
C CYS A 269 14.92 -15.18 6.83
N ARG A 270 14.53 -14.63 5.68
CA ARG A 270 13.48 -15.15 4.77
C ARG A 270 12.10 -15.30 5.43
N ARG A 271 11.80 -14.50 6.46
CA ARG A 271 10.49 -14.45 7.11
C ARG A 271 9.74 -13.17 6.73
N ILE A 272 8.42 -13.25 6.78
CA ILE A 272 7.56 -12.08 6.67
C ILE A 272 7.43 -11.36 8.01
N GLY A 273 6.97 -10.11 7.96
CA GLY A 273 6.55 -9.36 9.13
C GLY A 273 7.47 -8.19 9.46
N HIS A 274 8.75 -8.28 9.12
CA HIS A 274 9.78 -7.27 9.39
C HIS A 274 10.67 -7.02 8.17
N ARG A 275 11.42 -5.92 8.21
CA ARG A 275 12.41 -5.55 7.19
C ARG A 275 13.82 -6.05 7.57
N GLN A 276 14.74 -6.06 6.60
CA GLN A 276 16.12 -6.51 6.82
C GLN A 276 16.86 -5.70 7.89
N ASP A 277 16.66 -4.38 7.93
CA ASP A 277 17.34 -3.45 8.85
C ASP A 277 16.98 -3.69 10.32
N VAL A 278 15.79 -4.24 10.57
CA VAL A 278 15.30 -4.61 11.90
C VAL A 278 15.28 -6.13 12.10
N CYS A 279 16.09 -6.88 11.36
CA CYS A 279 16.08 -8.34 11.50
C CYS A 279 16.67 -8.77 12.85
N PRO A 280 16.00 -9.63 13.64
CA PRO A 280 16.56 -10.18 14.88
C PRO A 280 17.63 -11.25 14.63
N ALA A 281 17.75 -11.74 13.39
CA ALA A 281 18.73 -12.75 12.97
C ALA A 281 19.38 -12.36 11.62
N PRO A 282 20.19 -11.28 11.59
CA PRO A 282 20.74 -10.76 10.34
C PRO A 282 21.73 -11.73 9.66
N ALA A 283 22.48 -12.51 10.44
CA ALA A 283 23.47 -13.48 9.95
C ALA A 283 22.88 -14.89 9.75
N SER A 284 21.74 -15.01 9.08
CA SER A 284 21.06 -16.32 8.92
C SER A 284 21.76 -17.26 7.92
N GLY A 285 22.63 -16.74 7.05
CA GLY A 285 23.29 -17.48 5.98
C GLY A 285 22.35 -18.00 4.88
N ARG A 286 21.14 -17.44 4.75
CA ARG A 286 20.17 -17.86 3.73
C ARG A 286 20.36 -17.08 2.43
N CYS A 287 20.25 -17.77 1.30
CA CYS A 287 20.26 -17.16 -0.02
C CYS A 287 19.08 -16.19 -0.19
N HIS A 288 19.35 -14.96 -0.64
CA HIS A 288 18.31 -13.96 -0.88
C HIS A 288 17.32 -14.36 -1.99
N ASN A 289 17.76 -15.19 -2.92
CA ASN A 289 16.97 -15.64 -4.07
C ASN A 289 16.02 -16.79 -3.72
N CYS A 290 16.54 -17.95 -3.28
CA CYS A 290 15.73 -19.14 -2.99
C CYS A 290 15.42 -19.36 -1.50
N GLY A 291 16.27 -18.86 -0.59
CA GLY A 291 16.13 -19.01 0.86
C GLY A 291 16.79 -20.23 1.48
N ASP A 292 17.45 -21.06 0.66
CA ASP A 292 18.23 -22.22 1.10
C ASP A 292 19.62 -21.79 1.59
N GLN A 293 20.31 -22.70 2.27
CA GLN A 293 21.64 -22.47 2.80
C GLN A 293 22.67 -22.96 1.78
N HIS A 294 23.16 -22.04 0.97
CA HIS A 294 24.24 -22.27 0.01
C HIS A 294 25.05 -21.00 -0.19
N VAL A 295 26.26 -21.13 -0.75
CA VAL A 295 27.10 -19.99 -1.12
C VAL A 295 26.37 -19.19 -2.20
N PRO A 296 26.09 -17.89 -2.01
CA PRO A 296 25.50 -17.06 -3.04
C PRO A 296 26.45 -16.94 -4.23
N THR A 297 25.97 -17.19 -5.43
CA THR A 297 26.71 -16.92 -6.67
C THR A 297 26.07 -15.74 -7.40
N GLU A 298 26.87 -14.98 -8.14
CA GLU A 298 26.40 -13.94 -9.06
C GLU A 298 26.81 -14.32 -10.50
N PRO A 299 25.85 -14.64 -11.40
CA PRO A 299 24.40 -14.71 -11.18
C PRO A 299 23.97 -15.90 -10.31
N PRO A 300 22.78 -15.83 -9.67
CA PRO A 300 22.26 -16.93 -8.86
C PRO A 300 21.92 -18.15 -9.72
N THR A 301 22.40 -19.33 -9.32
CA THR A 301 22.11 -20.61 -9.99
C THR A 301 20.81 -21.27 -9.51
N CYS A 302 20.27 -20.82 -8.38
CA CYS A 302 19.03 -21.33 -7.80
C CYS A 302 17.79 -20.62 -8.41
N PRO A 303 16.63 -21.29 -8.51
CA PRO A 303 15.39 -20.65 -8.93
C PRO A 303 14.91 -19.64 -7.87
N PRO A 304 14.32 -18.51 -8.29
CA PRO A 304 13.80 -17.52 -7.35
C PRO A 304 12.61 -18.09 -6.58
N LYS A 305 12.52 -17.76 -5.29
CA LYS A 305 11.40 -18.16 -4.44
C LYS A 305 10.89 -16.98 -3.65
N CYS A 306 9.59 -16.69 -3.76
CA CYS A 306 8.97 -15.57 -3.08
C CYS A 306 8.85 -15.83 -1.57
N ILE A 307 9.29 -14.87 -0.75
CA ILE A 307 9.19 -14.95 0.73
C ILE A 307 7.71 -14.90 1.19
N VAL A 308 6.85 -14.22 0.44
CA VAL A 308 5.47 -13.98 0.86
C VAL A 308 4.57 -15.19 0.55
N CYS A 309 4.62 -15.70 -0.68
CA CYS A 309 3.74 -16.77 -1.15
C CYS A 309 4.42 -18.13 -1.34
N GLY A 310 5.75 -18.17 -1.48
CA GLY A 310 6.52 -19.40 -1.71
C GLY A 310 6.68 -19.80 -3.18
N ASP A 311 6.04 -19.09 -4.11
CA ASP A 311 6.05 -19.41 -5.55
C ASP A 311 7.35 -18.99 -6.25
N GLY A 312 7.53 -19.50 -7.47
CA GLY A 312 8.72 -19.34 -8.32
C GLY A 312 8.90 -17.96 -8.96
N HIS A 313 8.96 -16.90 -8.15
CA HIS A 313 9.22 -15.53 -8.61
C HIS A 313 9.89 -14.70 -7.51
N HIS A 314 10.42 -13.53 -7.86
CA HIS A 314 11.03 -12.63 -6.86
C HIS A 314 9.98 -12.04 -5.90
N THR A 315 10.38 -11.87 -4.64
CA THR A 315 9.54 -11.24 -3.62
C THR A 315 9.17 -9.81 -4.02
N GLY A 316 7.87 -9.49 -4.00
CA GLY A 316 7.35 -8.18 -4.37
C GLY A 316 7.07 -7.98 -5.86
N ASN A 317 7.28 -9.01 -6.69
CA ASN A 317 6.87 -9.03 -8.10
C ASN A 317 5.35 -8.87 -8.23
N VAL A 318 4.90 -8.35 -9.38
CA VAL A 318 3.49 -8.19 -9.71
C VAL A 318 2.74 -9.52 -9.79
N GLU A 319 3.43 -10.60 -10.13
CA GLU A 319 2.88 -11.97 -10.14
C GLU A 319 2.42 -12.44 -8.75
N CYS A 320 2.96 -11.86 -7.68
CA CYS A 320 2.59 -12.23 -6.32
C CYS A 320 1.21 -11.67 -5.94
N LYS A 321 0.20 -12.53 -5.95
CA LYS A 321 -1.17 -12.19 -5.52
C LYS A 321 -1.26 -11.68 -4.08
N TYR A 322 -0.28 -12.00 -3.24
CA TYR A 322 -0.22 -11.63 -1.82
C TYR A 322 0.77 -10.51 -1.51
N ARG A 323 1.29 -9.79 -2.52
CA ARG A 323 2.33 -8.75 -2.33
C ARG A 323 1.92 -7.57 -1.44
N TYR A 324 0.62 -7.28 -1.36
CA TYR A 324 0.09 -6.20 -0.53
C TYR A 324 -0.38 -6.72 0.82
N ALA A 325 -0.09 -5.97 1.88
CA ALA A 325 -0.67 -6.24 3.18
C ALA A 325 -2.19 -6.11 3.08
N ARG A 326 -2.93 -7.04 3.69
CA ARG A 326 -4.39 -6.91 3.78
C ARG A 326 -4.69 -5.60 4.50
N ARG A 327 -5.62 -4.81 3.94
CA ARG A 327 -6.18 -3.69 4.68
C ARG A 327 -6.69 -4.23 6.02
N PRO A 328 -6.32 -3.64 7.17
CA PRO A 328 -7.16 -3.77 8.34
C PRO A 328 -8.59 -3.45 7.88
N PRO A 329 -9.62 -4.20 8.30
CA PRO A 329 -10.97 -3.76 8.06
C PRO A 329 -11.06 -2.31 8.54
N HIS A 330 -11.40 -1.40 7.64
CA HIS A 330 -11.72 -0.03 8.00
C HIS A 330 -12.71 -0.16 9.16
N THR A 331 -12.41 0.43 10.32
CA THR A 331 -13.45 0.67 11.30
C THR A 331 -14.44 1.55 10.56
N THR A 332 -15.60 1.00 10.26
CA THR A 332 -16.74 1.69 9.66
C THR A 332 -17.18 2.75 10.66
N GLN A 333 -16.50 3.90 10.69
CA GLN A 333 -16.89 5.08 11.45
C GLN A 333 -17.30 6.18 10.48
N LEU A 334 -18.26 5.87 9.61
CA LEU A 334 -19.13 6.84 8.92
C LEU A 334 -20.50 6.19 8.73
N ALA A 335 -21.17 5.88 9.84
CA ALA A 335 -22.59 5.50 9.88
C ALA A 335 -23.21 5.83 11.26
N ALA A 336 -22.88 7.00 11.82
CA ALA A 336 -23.51 7.53 13.02
C ALA A 336 -23.71 9.04 12.83
N GLY A 337 -24.62 9.40 11.94
CA GLY A 337 -24.95 10.81 11.66
C GLY A 337 -26.31 11.01 11.00
N HIS A 338 -27.21 10.02 11.04
CA HIS A 338 -28.49 10.11 10.34
C HIS A 338 -29.67 9.48 11.09
N GLN A 339 -29.75 9.63 12.42
CA GLN A 339 -30.98 9.36 13.18
C GLN A 339 -31.10 10.28 14.40
N SER A 340 -31.31 11.57 14.18
CA SER A 340 -31.83 12.50 15.20
C SER A 340 -32.33 13.80 14.56
N ARG A 341 -33.36 13.72 13.72
CA ARG A 341 -34.05 14.93 13.21
C ARG A 341 -35.56 14.78 13.02
N SER A 342 -36.19 13.79 13.66
CA SER A 342 -37.63 13.50 13.49
C SER A 342 -38.44 13.45 14.79
N GLN A 343 -37.95 14.04 15.88
CA GLN A 343 -38.76 14.24 17.10
C GLN A 343 -38.57 15.65 17.67
N GLU A 344 -39.02 16.67 16.94
CA GLU A 344 -39.29 18.00 17.50
C GLU A 344 -40.23 18.75 16.53
N LYS A 345 -41.45 18.22 16.39
CA LYS A 345 -42.62 18.91 15.83
C LYS A 345 -43.88 18.23 16.38
N LYS A 346 -44.11 18.43 17.67
CA LYS A 346 -45.42 18.29 18.33
C LYS A 346 -45.28 18.88 19.74
N GLN A 347 -45.45 20.19 19.81
CA GLN A 347 -46.08 20.90 20.92
C GLN A 347 -46.67 22.18 20.35
#